data_AF-A0A931IMC0-F1
#
_entry.id   AF-A0A931IMC0-F1
#
_cell.length_a   1.000
_cell.length_b   1.000
_cell.length_c   1.000
_cell.angle_alpha   90.00
_cell.angle_beta   90.00
_cell.angle_gamma   90.00
#
_symmetry.space_group_name_H-M   'P 1'
#
loop_
_entity.id
_entity.type
_entity.pdbx_description
1 polymer ?
#
loop_
_entity_poly.entity_id
_entity_poly.type
_entity_poly.pdbx_seq_one_letter_code
_entity_poly.pdbx_strand_id
1 'polypeptide(L)'
;MKTNILEPAGMHASSYLKQEIDTQLSGPHILSARDGYGPTVSEIFPYNRRHAPSSTLYANAEDMWKYALVHVNKGVGKDDHNIISPTSYTSMWQSTASTGYGAEMATIGLGWFLGEYKGSRIVSHSGMDTGFSSHLILLPDHGTAVSLMTNCDFIWLSRLSYMIIALLGESVSRITRSLVHHLTAIAIADGVDITMDQYTVITEQKSETYYIRESEIPFIADELTQSGCLYSTSTRHPSFP
;
A
#
# COMPACT_ATOMS: atom_id res chain seq x y z
N MET A 1 -17.21 -2.10 -16.18
CA MET A 1 -16.50 -2.85 -15.11
C MET A 1 -17.16 -4.19 -14.81
N LYS A 2 -18.39 -4.24 -14.28
CA LYS A 2 -19.06 -5.50 -13.90
C LYS A 2 -19.09 -6.56 -15.01
N THR A 3 -19.72 -6.25 -16.14
CA THR A 3 -19.96 -7.20 -17.24
C THR A 3 -18.71 -7.59 -18.03
N ASN A 4 -17.73 -6.68 -18.12
CA ASN A 4 -16.59 -6.86 -19.03
C ASN A 4 -15.30 -7.28 -18.31
N ILE A 5 -15.20 -7.07 -17.00
CA ILE A 5 -13.99 -7.33 -16.22
C ILE A 5 -14.31 -8.23 -15.03
N LEU A 6 -15.18 -7.78 -14.10
CA LEU A 6 -15.38 -8.48 -12.83
C LEU A 6 -16.04 -9.85 -13.01
N GLU A 7 -17.15 -9.92 -13.74
CA GLU A 7 -17.86 -11.19 -13.98
C GLU A 7 -17.02 -12.18 -14.83
N PRO A 8 -16.39 -11.77 -15.94
CA PRO A 8 -15.49 -12.64 -16.69
C PRO A 8 -14.23 -13.07 -15.92
N ALA A 9 -13.76 -12.26 -14.96
CA ALA A 9 -12.68 -12.65 -14.07
C ALA A 9 -13.16 -13.56 -12.91
N GLY A 10 -14.47 -13.77 -12.73
CA GLY A 10 -15.03 -14.52 -11.61
C GLY A 10 -15.04 -13.76 -10.27
N MET A 11 -14.89 -12.44 -10.31
CA MET A 11 -14.88 -11.53 -9.15
C MET A 11 -16.31 -11.16 -8.71
N HIS A 12 -17.07 -12.16 -8.27
CA HIS A 12 -18.51 -12.00 -8.00
C HIS A 12 -18.83 -11.30 -6.68
N ALA A 13 -17.87 -11.20 -5.75
CA ALA A 13 -17.98 -10.48 -4.49
C ALA A 13 -17.43 -9.04 -4.57
N SER A 14 -16.96 -8.63 -5.75
CA SER A 14 -16.43 -7.29 -5.99
C SER A 14 -17.44 -6.33 -6.60
N SER A 15 -17.39 -5.06 -6.18
CA SER A 15 -18.17 -3.97 -6.78
C SER A 15 -17.50 -2.61 -6.56
N TYR A 16 -17.86 -1.64 -7.40
CA TYR A 16 -17.56 -0.22 -7.20
C TYR A 16 -18.64 0.50 -6.40
N LEU A 17 -19.77 -0.16 -6.14
CA LEU A 17 -20.90 0.40 -5.40
C LEU A 17 -20.92 -0.22 -4.00
N LYS A 18 -20.71 0.61 -2.98
CA LYS A 18 -20.75 0.18 -1.57
C LYS A 18 -22.06 -0.53 -1.21
N GLN A 19 -23.18 -0.13 -1.81
CA GLN A 19 -24.49 -0.72 -1.56
C GLN A 19 -24.64 -2.17 -2.09
N GLU A 20 -23.76 -2.60 -2.99
CA GLU A 20 -23.79 -3.96 -3.56
C GLU A 20 -22.90 -4.95 -2.78
N ILE A 21 -22.14 -4.46 -1.80
CA ILE A 21 -21.24 -5.30 -0.99
C ILE A 21 -21.99 -5.78 0.26
N ASP A 22 -21.84 -7.07 0.57
CA ASP A 22 -22.36 -7.66 1.81
C ASP A 22 -21.84 -6.91 3.06
N THR A 23 -22.59 -6.99 4.14
CA THR A 23 -22.42 -6.26 5.39
C THR A 23 -21.10 -6.53 6.14
N GLN A 24 -20.27 -7.48 5.70
CA GLN A 24 -18.98 -7.84 6.30
C GLN A 24 -17.81 -6.98 5.76
N LEU A 25 -17.97 -5.66 5.75
CA LEU A 25 -16.89 -4.74 5.40
C LEU A 25 -15.92 -4.55 6.57
N SER A 26 -14.62 -4.65 6.29
CA SER A 26 -13.59 -4.23 7.24
C SER A 26 -13.73 -2.73 7.55
N GLY A 27 -13.64 -2.35 8.82
CA GLY A 27 -13.63 -0.94 9.23
C GLY A 27 -12.29 -0.27 8.92
N PRO A 28 -12.27 0.97 8.40
CA PRO A 28 -11.03 1.72 8.16
C PRO A 28 -10.31 2.06 9.47
N HIS A 29 -9.01 1.78 9.57
CA HIS A 29 -8.20 2.20 10.73
C HIS A 29 -7.19 3.26 10.34
N ILE A 30 -7.17 4.35 11.11
CA ILE A 30 -6.20 5.44 11.01
C ILE A 30 -5.32 5.45 12.26
N LEU A 31 -4.21 6.17 12.23
CA LEU A 31 -3.47 6.46 13.47
C LEU A 31 -4.19 7.53 14.27
N SER A 32 -4.03 7.45 15.59
CA SER A 32 -4.38 8.53 16.50
C SER A 32 -3.34 8.66 17.59
N ALA A 33 -3.23 9.87 18.14
CA ALA A 33 -2.46 10.17 19.34
C ALA A 33 -3.33 10.76 20.47
N ARG A 34 -4.67 10.82 20.31
CA ARG A 34 -5.57 11.47 21.29
C ARG A 34 -5.65 10.71 22.62
N ASP A 35 -5.70 9.38 22.57
CA ASP A 35 -5.82 8.48 23.73
C ASP A 35 -4.61 7.52 23.80
N GLY A 36 -3.42 8.05 23.52
CA GLY A 36 -2.20 7.28 23.28
C GLY A 36 -1.94 7.04 21.79
N TYR A 37 -0.75 6.52 21.47
CA TYR A 37 -0.35 6.29 20.08
C TYR A 37 -0.79 4.92 19.58
N GLY A 38 -1.65 4.88 18.58
CA GLY A 38 -2.08 3.61 18.00
C GLY A 38 -3.19 3.71 16.97
N PRO A 39 -3.66 2.56 16.48
CA PRO A 39 -4.75 2.51 15.54
C PRO A 39 -6.09 2.84 16.21
N THR A 40 -6.94 3.60 15.52
CA THR A 40 -8.35 3.79 15.86
C THR A 40 -9.21 3.61 14.61
N VAL A 41 -10.50 3.28 14.79
CA VAL A 41 -11.44 3.17 13.69
C VAL A 41 -11.82 4.59 13.23
N SER A 42 -11.68 4.87 11.94
CA SER A 42 -12.13 6.13 11.36
C SER A 42 -13.66 6.22 11.40
N GLU A 43 -14.17 7.36 11.86
CA GLU A 43 -15.60 7.69 11.81
C GLU A 43 -16.11 7.85 10.38
N ILE A 44 -15.20 8.14 9.45
CA ILE A 44 -15.49 8.34 8.03
C ILE A 44 -15.09 7.07 7.27
N PHE A 45 -16.08 6.47 6.60
CA PHE A 45 -15.84 5.43 5.62
C PHE A 45 -15.57 6.06 4.24
N PRO A 46 -14.40 5.84 3.62
CA PRO A 46 -14.08 6.45 2.33
C PRO A 46 -14.93 5.84 1.21
N TYR A 47 -15.97 6.56 0.81
CA TYR A 47 -16.77 6.20 -0.35
C TYR A 47 -17.20 7.43 -1.11
N ASN A 48 -16.77 7.52 -2.37
CA ASN A 48 -17.25 8.53 -3.29
C ASN A 48 -17.40 7.95 -4.69
N ARG A 49 -18.64 7.85 -5.17
CA ARG A 49 -18.96 7.26 -6.49
C ARG A 49 -18.21 7.95 -7.64
N ARG A 50 -17.88 9.24 -7.50
CA ARG A 50 -17.14 9.98 -8.53
C ARG A 50 -15.69 9.52 -8.69
N HIS A 51 -15.13 8.85 -7.67
CA HIS A 51 -13.76 8.32 -7.69
C HIS A 51 -13.67 6.91 -8.25
N ALA A 52 -14.80 6.26 -8.59
CA ALA A 52 -14.81 4.89 -9.08
C ALA A 52 -13.86 4.58 -10.26
N PRO A 53 -13.58 5.50 -11.20
CA PRO A 53 -12.59 5.22 -12.26
C PRO A 53 -11.14 5.16 -11.76
N SER A 54 -10.82 5.79 -10.63
CA SER A 54 -9.47 5.84 -10.06
C SER A 54 -9.27 4.94 -8.85
N SER A 55 -10.33 4.64 -8.09
CA SER A 55 -10.28 3.92 -6.82
C SER A 55 -11.63 3.26 -6.49
N THR A 56 -11.91 3.03 -5.20
CA THR A 56 -13.19 2.53 -4.66
C THR A 56 -13.69 1.20 -5.23
N LEU A 57 -12.79 0.34 -5.72
CA LEU A 57 -13.11 -1.07 -5.92
C LEU A 57 -13.13 -1.73 -4.54
N TYR A 58 -14.27 -2.31 -4.18
CA TYR A 58 -14.41 -3.19 -3.04
C TYR A 58 -14.16 -4.60 -3.52
N ALA A 59 -13.20 -5.28 -2.89
CA ALA A 59 -12.84 -6.65 -3.22
C ALA A 59 -12.36 -7.39 -1.98
N ASN A 60 -12.46 -8.71 -2.00
CA ASN A 60 -11.83 -9.58 -1.03
C ASN A 60 -10.55 -10.21 -1.63
N ALA A 61 -9.77 -10.90 -0.80
CA ALA A 61 -8.56 -11.56 -1.26
C ALA A 61 -8.84 -12.63 -2.33
N GLU A 62 -10.02 -13.27 -2.29
CA GLU A 62 -10.41 -14.29 -3.26
C GLU A 62 -10.56 -13.71 -4.67
N ASP A 63 -11.28 -12.61 -4.79
CA ASP A 63 -11.51 -11.97 -6.08
C ASP A 63 -10.25 -11.28 -6.61
N MET A 64 -9.41 -10.74 -5.72
CA MET A 64 -8.14 -10.17 -6.13
C MET A 64 -7.13 -11.20 -6.65
N TRP A 65 -7.11 -12.44 -6.14
CA TRP A 65 -6.26 -13.48 -6.76
C TRP A 65 -6.79 -13.90 -8.12
N LYS A 66 -8.11 -13.92 -8.34
CA LYS A 66 -8.70 -14.18 -9.67
C LYS A 66 -8.31 -13.08 -10.66
N TYR A 67 -8.37 -11.82 -10.24
CA TYR A 67 -7.88 -10.69 -11.04
C TYR A 67 -6.39 -10.83 -11.37
N ALA A 68 -5.58 -11.20 -10.40
CA ALA A 68 -4.16 -11.44 -10.62
C ALA A 68 -3.90 -12.59 -11.61
N LEU A 69 -4.71 -13.66 -11.54
CA LEU A 69 -4.64 -14.79 -12.45
C LEU A 69 -4.97 -14.38 -13.90
N VAL A 70 -5.93 -13.47 -14.12
CA VAL A 70 -6.19 -12.91 -15.47
C VAL A 70 -4.91 -12.31 -16.06
N HIS A 71 -4.15 -11.57 -15.27
CA HIS A 71 -2.91 -10.95 -15.73
C HIS A 71 -1.79 -11.95 -15.96
N VAL A 72 -1.62 -12.92 -15.07
CA VAL A 72 -0.65 -14.02 -15.25
C VAL A 72 -0.99 -14.84 -16.50
N ASN A 73 -2.28 -15.05 -16.79
CA ASN A 73 -2.79 -15.76 -17.95
C ASN A 73 -2.98 -14.86 -19.18
N LYS A 74 -2.22 -13.77 -19.29
CA LYS A 74 -2.17 -12.91 -20.48
C LYS A 74 -3.52 -12.35 -20.93
N GLY A 75 -4.40 -12.03 -19.98
CA GLY A 75 -5.71 -11.45 -20.23
C GLY A 75 -6.86 -12.45 -20.29
N VAL A 76 -6.61 -13.74 -20.08
CA VAL A 76 -7.64 -14.79 -20.10
C VAL A 76 -8.22 -15.00 -18.70
N GLY A 77 -9.52 -14.84 -18.58
CA GLY A 77 -10.28 -15.04 -17.34
C GLY A 77 -10.94 -16.41 -17.24
N LYS A 78 -12.05 -16.45 -16.51
CA LYS A 78 -12.85 -17.66 -16.29
C LYS A 78 -13.40 -18.19 -17.61
N ASP A 79 -13.53 -19.51 -17.72
CA ASP A 79 -14.10 -20.22 -18.88
C ASP A 79 -13.43 -19.81 -20.22
N ASP A 80 -12.11 -19.56 -20.19
CA ASP A 80 -11.28 -19.09 -21.30
C ASP A 80 -11.75 -17.76 -21.94
N HIS A 81 -12.50 -16.95 -21.20
CA HIS A 81 -12.96 -15.65 -21.69
C HIS A 81 -11.79 -14.68 -21.86
N ASN A 82 -11.63 -14.14 -23.06
CA ASN A 82 -10.58 -13.15 -23.34
C ASN A 82 -11.02 -11.75 -22.88
N ILE A 83 -10.54 -11.34 -21.70
CA ILE A 83 -10.83 -10.04 -21.09
C ILE A 83 -9.95 -8.94 -21.69
N ILE A 84 -8.66 -9.25 -21.91
CA ILE A 84 -7.67 -8.30 -22.42
C ILE A 84 -7.09 -8.84 -23.73
N SER A 85 -7.35 -8.14 -24.84
CA SER A 85 -6.79 -8.54 -26.13
C SER A 85 -5.25 -8.61 -26.09
N PRO A 86 -4.59 -9.46 -26.90
CA PRO A 86 -3.13 -9.56 -26.92
C PRO A 86 -2.42 -8.22 -27.16
N THR A 87 -2.99 -7.38 -28.05
CA THR A 87 -2.47 -6.04 -28.32
C THR A 87 -2.60 -5.13 -27.10
N SER A 88 -3.78 -5.10 -26.47
CA SER A 88 -4.02 -4.30 -25.26
C SER A 88 -3.14 -4.74 -24.09
N TYR A 89 -2.94 -6.05 -23.92
CA TYR A 89 -2.09 -6.61 -22.89
C TYR A 89 -0.63 -6.15 -23.06
N THR A 90 -0.13 -6.18 -24.29
CA THR A 90 1.22 -5.69 -24.60
C THR A 90 1.35 -4.20 -24.35
N SER A 91 0.39 -3.39 -24.81
CA SER A 91 0.39 -1.94 -24.61
C SER A 91 0.25 -1.53 -23.13
N MET A 92 -0.48 -2.31 -22.33
CA MET A 92 -0.71 -2.04 -20.90
C MET A 92 0.59 -1.94 -20.11
N TRP A 93 1.57 -2.79 -20.43
CA TRP A 93 2.88 -2.85 -19.77
C TRP A 93 4.02 -2.27 -20.61
N GLN A 94 3.69 -1.52 -21.66
CA GLN A 94 4.69 -0.77 -22.38
C GLN A 94 5.09 0.46 -21.56
N SER A 95 6.39 0.64 -21.35
CA SER A 95 6.93 1.81 -20.65
C SER A 95 6.58 3.10 -21.39
N THR A 96 6.00 4.06 -20.68
CA THR A 96 5.59 5.37 -21.21
C THR A 96 6.39 6.53 -20.61
N ALA A 97 6.82 6.42 -19.34
CA ALA A 97 7.64 7.43 -18.66
C ALA A 97 8.45 6.83 -17.50
N SER A 98 9.54 7.49 -17.12
CA SER A 98 10.30 7.18 -15.90
C SER A 98 9.62 7.75 -14.67
N THR A 99 9.70 7.05 -13.54
CA THR A 99 9.04 7.45 -12.28
C THR A 99 10.01 8.06 -11.25
N GLY A 100 11.28 7.64 -11.28
CA GLY A 100 12.24 7.93 -10.21
C GLY A 100 12.05 7.13 -8.91
N TYR A 101 11.20 6.10 -8.88
CA TYR A 101 10.82 5.35 -7.66
C TYR A 101 11.66 4.10 -7.33
N GLY A 102 12.83 3.95 -7.97
CA GLY A 102 13.71 2.79 -7.78
C GLY A 102 13.57 1.75 -8.87
N ALA A 103 14.34 0.66 -8.78
CA ALA A 103 14.44 -0.35 -9.85
C ALA A 103 13.12 -1.11 -10.06
N GLU A 104 12.40 -1.40 -8.98
CA GLU A 104 11.17 -2.20 -8.99
C GLU A 104 9.96 -1.45 -9.54
N MET A 105 10.04 -0.12 -9.64
CA MET A 105 8.97 0.75 -10.15
C MET A 105 9.53 1.80 -11.12
N ALA A 106 10.64 1.51 -11.80
CA ALA A 106 11.44 2.47 -12.57
C ALA A 106 10.66 3.24 -13.63
N THR A 107 9.67 2.60 -14.26
CA THR A 107 8.82 3.23 -15.28
C THR A 107 7.34 2.96 -15.04
N ILE A 108 6.49 3.63 -15.80
CA ILE A 108 5.03 3.48 -15.74
C ILE A 108 4.47 3.09 -17.12
N GLY A 109 3.52 2.15 -17.11
CA GLY A 109 2.66 1.81 -18.24
C GLY A 109 1.25 2.36 -18.08
N LEU A 110 0.26 1.74 -18.72
CA LEU A 110 -1.14 2.14 -18.60
C LEU A 110 -1.72 1.64 -17.27
N GLY A 111 -1.55 2.44 -16.21
CA GLY A 111 -2.06 2.12 -14.88
C GLY A 111 -1.24 1.07 -14.13
N TRP A 112 0.06 0.94 -14.44
CA TRP A 112 0.97 -0.02 -13.80
C TRP A 112 2.35 0.58 -13.63
N PHE A 113 2.98 0.31 -12.49
CA PHE A 113 4.42 0.47 -12.32
C PHE A 113 5.14 -0.74 -12.89
N LEU A 114 6.28 -0.48 -13.53
CA LEU A 114 7.09 -1.46 -14.23
C LEU A 114 8.52 -1.36 -13.73
N GLY A 115 9.17 -2.50 -13.55
CA GLY A 115 10.55 -2.52 -13.11
C GLY A 115 11.18 -3.90 -13.12
N GLU A 116 12.25 -4.04 -12.36
CA GLU A 116 12.98 -5.28 -12.17
C GLU A 116 13.18 -5.56 -10.68
N TYR A 117 12.97 -6.81 -10.28
CA TYR A 117 13.28 -7.34 -8.96
C TYR A 117 14.15 -8.58 -9.12
N LYS A 118 15.41 -8.51 -8.65
CA LYS A 118 16.40 -9.61 -8.74
C LYS A 118 16.52 -10.22 -10.15
N GLY A 119 16.66 -9.39 -11.19
CA GLY A 119 16.76 -9.86 -12.57
C GLY A 119 15.44 -10.33 -13.20
N SER A 120 14.33 -10.29 -12.46
CA SER A 120 13.01 -10.67 -12.95
C SER A 120 12.13 -9.45 -13.17
N ARG A 121 11.38 -9.44 -14.27
CA ARG A 121 10.40 -8.38 -14.52
C ARG A 121 9.33 -8.38 -13.44
N ILE A 122 9.06 -7.19 -12.91
CA ILE A 122 8.00 -6.97 -11.93
C ILE A 122 7.03 -5.91 -12.46
N VAL A 123 5.74 -6.15 -12.21
CA VAL A 123 4.65 -5.23 -12.51
C VAL A 123 3.83 -5.04 -11.25
N SER A 124 3.50 -3.80 -10.89
CA SER A 124 2.81 -3.53 -9.63
C SER A 124 1.87 -2.33 -9.68
N HIS A 125 0.96 -2.30 -8.72
CA HIS A 125 0.16 -1.12 -8.41
C HIS A 125 -0.17 -1.09 -6.92
N SER A 126 -0.07 0.09 -6.31
CA SER A 126 -0.47 0.34 -4.92
C SER A 126 -1.79 1.09 -4.85
N GLY A 127 -2.58 0.85 -3.82
CA GLY A 127 -3.78 1.61 -3.49
C GLY A 127 -3.71 2.14 -2.06
N MET A 128 -4.26 3.33 -1.85
CA MET A 128 -4.41 3.92 -0.53
C MET A 128 -5.68 4.78 -0.53
N ASP A 129 -6.47 4.66 0.53
CA ASP A 129 -7.60 5.52 0.87
C ASP A 129 -7.65 5.62 2.40
N THR A 130 -8.49 6.50 2.96
CA THR A 130 -8.52 6.69 4.42
C THR A 130 -8.77 5.38 5.17
N GLY A 131 -7.78 4.95 5.93
CA GLY A 131 -7.78 3.72 6.69
C GLY A 131 -7.78 2.42 5.88
N PHE A 132 -7.35 2.46 4.61
CA PHE A 132 -7.13 1.27 3.79
C PHE A 132 -5.86 1.40 2.94
N SER A 133 -5.15 0.29 2.77
CA SER A 133 -4.08 0.20 1.79
C SER A 133 -4.08 -1.15 1.08
N SER A 134 -3.57 -1.16 -0.14
CA SER A 134 -3.46 -2.38 -0.94
C SER A 134 -2.20 -2.34 -1.83
N HIS A 135 -1.73 -3.52 -2.19
CA HIS A 135 -0.62 -3.69 -3.11
C HIS A 135 -0.80 -4.96 -3.92
N LEU A 136 -0.71 -4.83 -5.23
CA LEU A 136 -0.69 -5.94 -6.17
C LEU A 136 0.66 -5.98 -6.86
N ILE A 137 1.33 -7.13 -6.80
CA ILE A 137 2.56 -7.41 -7.51
C ILE A 137 2.36 -8.63 -8.42
N LEU A 138 2.89 -8.55 -9.62
CA LEU A 138 2.97 -9.63 -10.60
C LEU A 138 4.43 -9.86 -10.99
N LEU A 139 4.83 -11.13 -11.01
CA LEU A 139 6.05 -11.63 -11.62
C LEU A 139 5.62 -12.50 -12.83
N PRO A 140 5.28 -11.86 -13.96
CA PRO A 140 4.60 -12.54 -15.07
C PRO A 140 5.43 -13.68 -15.66
N ASP A 141 6.76 -13.54 -15.67
CA ASP A 141 7.66 -14.56 -16.23
C ASP A 141 7.75 -15.83 -15.35
N HIS A 142 7.33 -15.72 -14.09
CA HIS A 142 7.27 -16.81 -13.12
C HIS A 142 5.85 -17.30 -12.85
N GLY A 143 4.85 -16.77 -13.54
CA GLY A 143 3.44 -17.06 -13.29
C GLY A 143 3.00 -16.79 -11.84
N THR A 144 3.65 -15.85 -11.17
CA THR A 144 3.46 -15.59 -9.73
C THR A 144 2.84 -14.23 -9.51
N ALA A 145 1.94 -14.14 -8.54
CA ALA A 145 1.31 -12.89 -8.13
C ALA A 145 1.10 -12.85 -6.62
N VAL A 146 1.13 -11.65 -6.06
CA VAL A 146 0.89 -11.38 -4.65
C VAL A 146 -0.05 -10.18 -4.52
N SER A 147 -1.18 -10.37 -3.83
CA SER A 147 -2.10 -9.29 -3.49
C SER A 147 -2.20 -9.16 -1.97
N LEU A 148 -1.89 -7.98 -1.44
CA LEU A 148 -2.06 -7.63 -0.03
C LEU A 148 -3.09 -6.51 0.07
N MET A 149 -3.94 -6.60 1.08
CA MET A 149 -4.89 -5.57 1.44
C MET A 149 -4.96 -5.49 2.96
N THR A 150 -4.99 -4.28 3.49
CA THR A 150 -5.17 -4.04 4.92
C THR A 150 -6.20 -2.95 5.15
N ASN A 151 -6.83 -2.98 6.31
CA ASN A 151 -7.72 -1.94 6.78
C ASN A 151 -6.97 -0.92 7.65
N CYS A 152 -5.75 -0.58 7.25
CA CYS A 152 -4.97 0.53 7.78
C CYS A 152 -4.17 1.20 6.66
N ASP A 153 -3.99 2.51 6.74
CA ASP A 153 -3.25 3.33 5.76
C ASP A 153 -1.84 3.74 6.22
N PHE A 154 -1.48 3.39 7.45
CA PHE A 154 -0.21 3.74 8.09
C PHE A 154 0.84 2.62 8.07
N ILE A 155 0.65 1.58 7.25
CA ILE A 155 1.61 0.49 7.04
C ILE A 155 1.96 0.38 5.55
N TRP A 156 3.25 0.42 5.22
CA TRP A 156 3.71 0.36 3.84
C TRP A 156 3.81 -1.07 3.32
N LEU A 157 2.76 -1.51 2.62
CA LEU A 157 2.60 -2.90 2.18
C LEU A 157 3.63 -3.37 1.14
N SER A 158 4.28 -2.46 0.42
CA SER A 158 5.27 -2.84 -0.59
C SER A 158 6.39 -3.69 0.01
N ARG A 159 6.94 -3.29 1.16
CA ARG A 159 7.99 -4.04 1.86
C ARG A 159 7.53 -5.45 2.27
N LEU A 160 6.32 -5.58 2.80
CA LEU A 160 5.74 -6.89 3.16
C LEU A 160 5.52 -7.76 1.92
N SER A 161 5.06 -7.16 0.82
CA SER A 161 4.84 -7.87 -0.43
C SER A 161 6.15 -8.42 -1.02
N TYR A 162 7.22 -7.61 -1.02
CA TYR A 162 8.55 -8.06 -1.45
C TYR A 162 9.13 -9.14 -0.54
N MET A 163 8.88 -9.08 0.77
CA MET A 163 9.25 -10.14 1.68
C MET A 163 8.51 -11.44 1.38
N ILE A 164 7.21 -11.39 1.08
CA ILE A 164 6.44 -12.57 0.69
C ILE A 164 6.98 -13.16 -0.61
N ILE A 165 7.29 -12.33 -1.61
CA ILE A 165 7.92 -12.78 -2.85
C ILE A 165 9.27 -13.46 -2.57
N ALA A 166 10.10 -12.86 -1.72
CA ALA A 166 11.37 -13.46 -1.35
C ALA A 166 11.16 -14.80 -0.62
N LEU A 167 10.14 -14.96 0.23
CA LEU A 167 9.81 -16.24 0.88
C LEU A 167 9.40 -17.34 -0.09
N LEU A 168 8.89 -16.99 -1.29
CA LEU A 168 8.52 -17.98 -2.31
C LEU A 168 9.74 -18.63 -3.00
N GLY A 169 10.96 -18.14 -2.76
CA GLY A 169 12.18 -18.70 -3.38
C GLY A 169 13.45 -18.64 -2.52
N GLU A 170 13.43 -17.94 -1.38
CA GLU A 170 14.58 -17.72 -0.50
C GLU A 170 14.18 -17.71 0.98
N SER A 171 15.13 -17.96 1.87
CA SER A 171 14.96 -17.71 3.31
C SER A 171 15.02 -16.21 3.57
N VAL A 172 13.91 -15.61 3.98
CA VAL A 172 13.88 -14.19 4.38
C VAL A 172 14.21 -14.07 5.86
N SER A 173 15.07 -13.11 6.20
CA SER A 173 15.34 -12.77 7.58
C SER A 173 14.14 -12.10 8.26
N ARG A 174 14.23 -12.00 9.58
CA ARG A 174 13.24 -11.48 10.54
C ARG A 174 12.37 -10.32 10.02
N ILE A 175 11.08 -10.36 10.35
CA ILE A 175 10.15 -9.25 10.07
C ILE A 175 10.60 -7.98 10.80
N THR A 176 10.94 -6.94 10.04
CA THR A 176 11.36 -5.63 10.56
C THR A 176 10.16 -4.72 10.88
N ARG A 177 10.30 -3.82 11.85
CA ARG A 177 9.29 -2.83 12.25
C ARG A 177 9.74 -1.40 11.93
N SER A 178 8.81 -0.47 11.75
CA SER A 178 9.17 0.94 11.61
C SER A 178 9.77 1.47 12.90
N LEU A 179 10.96 2.06 12.81
CA LEU A 179 11.56 2.78 13.92
C LEU A 179 10.75 4.04 14.26
N VAL A 180 10.19 4.72 13.25
CA VAL A 180 9.47 5.98 13.44
C VAL A 180 8.22 5.75 14.28
N HIS A 181 7.37 4.78 13.91
CA HIS A 181 6.20 4.42 14.72
C HIS A 181 6.60 3.98 16.14
N HIS A 182 7.70 3.23 16.28
CA HIS A 182 8.18 2.77 17.58
C HIS A 182 8.58 3.93 18.49
N LEU A 183 9.38 4.87 17.97
CA LEU A 183 9.84 6.03 18.73
C LEU A 183 8.70 7.02 19.00
N THR A 184 7.75 7.20 18.09
CA THR A 184 6.56 8.03 18.34
C THR A 184 5.72 7.50 19.49
N ALA A 185 5.57 6.17 19.60
CA ALA A 185 4.86 5.56 20.73
C ALA A 185 5.52 5.91 22.07
N ILE A 186 6.86 5.82 22.13
CA ILE A 186 7.66 6.17 23.31
C ILE A 186 7.57 7.67 23.60
N ALA A 187 7.64 8.51 22.57
CA ALA A 187 7.56 9.97 22.74
C ALA A 187 6.23 10.41 23.36
N ILE A 188 5.13 9.79 22.96
CA ILE A 188 3.80 10.08 23.52
C ILE A 188 3.65 9.54 24.94
N ALA A 189 4.19 8.35 25.24
CA ALA A 189 4.03 7.71 26.54
C ALA A 189 5.00 8.25 27.60
N ASP A 190 6.26 8.43 27.22
CA ASP A 190 7.41 8.59 28.12
C ASP A 190 8.19 9.90 27.88
N GLY A 191 7.92 10.61 26.79
CA GLY A 191 8.54 11.89 26.46
C GLY A 191 9.79 11.79 25.58
N VAL A 192 10.28 12.96 25.14
CA VAL A 192 11.32 13.09 24.12
C VAL A 192 12.69 12.64 24.61
N ASP A 193 13.04 12.89 25.87
CA ASP A 193 14.36 12.52 26.41
C ASP A 193 14.57 11.00 26.36
N ILE A 194 13.59 10.23 26.86
CA ILE A 194 13.60 8.75 26.81
C ILE A 194 13.62 8.26 25.36
N THR A 195 12.90 8.94 24.46
CA THR A 195 12.88 8.61 23.03
C THR A 195 14.26 8.77 22.39
N MET A 196 14.99 9.84 22.73
CA MET A 196 16.34 10.09 22.20
C MET A 196 17.36 9.08 22.72
N ASP A 197 17.26 8.68 23.99
CA ASP A 197 18.09 7.60 24.55
C ASP A 197 17.84 6.29 23.80
N GLN A 198 16.58 5.92 23.58
CA GLN A 198 16.21 4.71 22.83
C GLN A 198 16.67 4.75 21.36
N TYR A 199 16.53 5.90 20.69
CA TYR A 199 17.05 6.09 19.34
C TYR A 199 18.56 5.85 19.28
N THR A 200 19.30 6.39 20.24
CA THR A 200 20.76 6.25 20.32
C THR A 200 21.14 4.77 20.49
N VAL A 201 20.52 4.07 21.45
CA VAL A 201 20.77 2.65 21.70
C VAL A 201 20.49 1.80 20.44
N ILE A 202 19.35 2.01 19.79
CA ILE A 202 18.95 1.21 18.61
C ILE A 202 19.90 1.44 17.45
N THR A 203 20.31 2.69 17.22
CA THR A 203 21.19 3.05 16.09
C THR A 203 22.64 2.60 16.32
N GLU A 204 23.16 2.73 17.54
CA GLU A 204 24.50 2.23 17.91
C GLU A 204 24.59 0.71 17.81
N GLN A 205 23.55 -0.02 18.22
CA GLN A 205 23.48 -1.47 18.12
C GLN A 205 23.27 -1.99 16.69
N LYS A 206 23.02 -1.10 15.71
CA LYS A 206 22.68 -1.46 14.33
C LYS A 206 21.59 -2.53 14.27
N SER A 207 20.52 -2.34 15.05
CA SER A 207 19.48 -3.34 15.20
C SER A 207 18.81 -3.66 13.85
N GLU A 208 18.90 -4.92 13.44
CA GLU A 208 18.19 -5.44 12.25
C GLU A 208 16.68 -5.59 12.49
N THR A 209 16.18 -5.24 13.68
CA THR A 209 14.75 -5.31 14.01
C THR A 209 13.96 -4.16 13.39
N TYR A 210 14.62 -3.04 13.11
CA TYR A 210 13.96 -1.80 12.69
C TYR A 210 14.38 -1.36 11.30
N TYR A 211 13.46 -0.73 10.57
CA TYR A 211 13.75 0.03 9.37
C TYR A 211 13.39 1.51 9.59
N ILE A 212 14.02 2.38 8.82
CA ILE A 212 13.68 3.81 8.75
C ILE A 212 13.17 4.09 7.34
N ARG A 213 12.01 4.75 7.24
CA ARG A 213 11.47 5.23 5.97
C ARG A 213 11.12 6.70 6.11
N GLU A 214 11.82 7.57 5.40
CA GLU A 214 11.67 9.02 5.54
C GLU A 214 10.24 9.50 5.30
N SER A 215 9.51 8.88 4.37
CA SER A 215 8.11 9.24 4.10
C SER A 215 7.12 8.88 5.21
N GLU A 216 7.51 8.09 6.22
CA GLU A 216 6.71 7.90 7.45
C GLU A 216 6.70 9.14 8.33
N ILE A 217 7.80 9.90 8.33
CA ILE A 217 7.99 11.05 9.21
C ILE A 217 6.93 12.14 8.95
N PRO A 218 6.74 12.65 7.70
CA PRO A 218 5.73 13.68 7.46
C PRO A 218 4.30 13.15 7.69
N PHE A 219 4.04 11.87 7.40
CA PHE A 219 2.74 11.26 7.64
C PHE A 219 2.39 11.23 9.13
N ILE A 220 3.32 10.78 9.98
CA ILE A 220 3.11 10.75 11.43
C ILE A 220 3.07 12.16 12.02
N ALA A 221 3.91 13.09 11.53
CA ALA A 221 3.90 14.47 11.99
C ALA A 221 2.57 15.18 11.74
N ASP A 222 1.92 14.91 10.61
CA ASP A 222 0.58 15.43 10.31
C ASP A 222 -0.45 14.92 11.34
N GLU A 223 -0.46 13.62 11.62
CA GLU A 223 -1.34 13.04 12.63
C GLU A 223 -1.10 13.63 14.03
N LEU A 224 0.16 13.74 14.45
CA LEU A 224 0.50 14.35 15.73
C LEU A 224 0.03 15.81 15.82
N THR A 225 0.07 16.55 14.70
CA THR A 225 -0.43 17.92 14.63
C THR A 225 -1.95 17.96 14.75
N GLN A 226 -2.66 17.09 14.04
CA GLN A 226 -4.13 16.99 14.08
C GLN A 226 -4.67 16.52 15.44
N SER A 227 -3.90 15.68 16.13
CA SER A 227 -4.17 15.23 17.50
C SER A 227 -3.74 16.26 18.56
N GLY A 228 -3.12 17.38 18.18
CA GLY A 228 -2.69 18.44 19.10
C GLY A 228 -1.44 18.10 19.92
N CYS A 229 -0.72 17.03 19.57
CA CYS A 229 0.53 16.61 20.20
C CYS A 229 1.75 17.42 19.72
N LEU A 230 1.66 18.02 18.53
CA LEU A 230 2.62 19.00 18.03
C LEU A 230 1.95 20.37 17.94
N TYR A 231 2.55 21.37 18.61
CA TYR A 231 2.15 22.76 18.37
C TYR A 231 2.66 23.16 16.99
N SER A 232 1.75 23.62 16.12
CA SER A 232 2.12 24.38 14.94
C SER A 232 2.92 25.59 15.41
N THR A 233 4.24 25.57 15.23
CA THR A 233 5.01 26.80 15.20
C THR A 233 4.55 27.51 13.93
N SER A 234 3.59 28.43 14.06
CA SER A 234 3.34 29.36 12.97
C SER A 234 4.67 30.02 12.67
N THR A 235 5.23 29.71 11.50
CA THR A 235 6.40 30.38 11.00
C THR A 235 6.01 31.84 10.88
N ARG A 236 6.47 32.68 11.81
CA ARG A 236 6.59 34.12 11.54
C ARG A 236 7.45 34.20 10.28
N HIS A 237 6.83 34.54 9.16
CA HIS A 237 7.57 34.96 7.99
C HIS A 237 8.52 36.08 8.44
N PRO A 238 9.84 35.97 8.22
CA PRO A 238 10.68 37.13 8.32
C PRO A 238 10.22 38.07 7.20
N SER A 239 9.61 39.19 7.59
CA SER A 239 9.46 40.34 6.73
C SER A 239 10.87 40.73 6.26
N PHE A 240 11.16 40.49 4.98
CA PHE A 240 12.36 41.01 4.34
C PHE A 240 12.22 42.53 4.16
N PRO A 241 13.33 43.29 4.30
CA PRO A 241 13.36 44.72 4.08
C PRO A 241 13.15 45.10 2.61
#